data_AF-A0A5B2UC33-F1
#
_entry.id   AF-A0A5B2UC33-F1
#
_cell.length_a   1.000
_cell.length_b   1.000
_cell.length_c   1.000
_cell.angle_alpha   90.00
_cell.angle_beta   90.00
_cell.angle_gamma   90.00
#
_symmetry.space_group_name_H-M   'P 1'
#
loop_
_entity.id
_entity.type
_entity.pdbx_description
1 polymer ?
#
loop_
_entity_poly.entity_id
_entity_poly.type
_entity_poly.pdbx_seq_one_letter_code
_entity_poly.pdbx_strand_id
1 'polypeptide(L)'
;MKMSAKKGNLTKDSIWMKEPETHDFPAAQDYLELLFEPDKARKMVEKLKAAPTITKKSKDILRASKLALLPETNIHVKENLKKVEKNKKLSPILLVRGDSELIIADGYHRLCCSYYLTEDLEVPCRLV
;
A
#
# COMPACT_ATOMS: atom_id res chain seq x y z
N MET A 1 9.47 -6.86 24.87
CA MET A 1 10.88 -6.54 24.57
C MET A 1 10.88 -5.65 23.33
N LYS A 2 11.13 -4.34 23.49
CA LYS A 2 11.13 -3.38 22.37
C LYS A 2 12.41 -3.63 21.54
N MET A 3 12.28 -4.20 20.35
CA MET A 3 13.39 -4.22 19.39
C MET A 3 13.55 -2.81 18.83
N SER A 4 14.46 -2.05 19.44
CA SER A 4 14.92 -0.78 18.90
C SER A 4 15.86 -1.06 17.74
N ALA A 5 15.33 -1.34 16.56
CA ALA A 5 16.08 -1.16 15.33
C ALA A 5 16.59 0.29 15.34
N LYS A 6 17.91 0.49 15.16
CA LYS A 6 18.52 1.82 15.04
C LYS A 6 17.71 2.61 14.01
N LYS A 7 16.93 3.61 14.47
CA LYS A 7 16.26 4.60 13.62
C LYS A 7 17.34 5.47 12.95
N GLY A 8 18.07 4.92 11.98
CA GLY A 8 18.56 5.74 10.89
C GLY A 8 17.34 6.37 10.23
N ASN A 9 17.41 7.65 9.83
CA ASN A 9 16.28 8.36 9.23
C ASN A 9 15.66 7.53 8.10
N LEU A 10 14.55 6.84 8.39
CA LEU A 10 13.79 6.09 7.40
C LEU A 10 13.16 7.10 6.45
N THR A 11 13.51 7.00 5.18
CA THR A 11 12.94 7.83 4.12
C THR A 11 12.05 6.98 3.23
N LYS A 12 11.17 7.62 2.47
CA LYS A 12 10.35 6.94 1.45
C LYS A 12 11.23 6.06 0.54
N ASP A 13 12.36 6.60 0.10
CA ASP A 13 13.23 5.94 -0.87
C ASP A 13 14.02 4.76 -0.28
N SER A 14 14.15 4.65 1.04
CA SER A 14 14.73 3.47 1.69
C SER A 14 13.72 2.33 1.86
N ILE A 15 12.41 2.64 1.87
CA ILE A 15 11.34 1.67 2.13
C ILE A 15 10.69 1.19 0.83
N TRP A 16 10.52 2.07 -0.15
CA TRP A 16 9.64 1.79 -1.29
C TRP A 16 10.38 1.68 -2.62
N MET A 17 9.82 0.85 -3.50
CA MET A 17 10.14 0.87 -4.93
C MET A 17 9.54 2.13 -5.57
N LYS A 18 10.02 2.46 -6.77
CA LYS A 18 9.52 3.62 -7.53
C LYS A 18 8.19 3.33 -8.22
N GLU A 19 7.99 2.10 -8.67
CA GLU A 19 6.82 1.66 -9.42
C GLU A 19 6.25 0.36 -8.84
N PRO A 20 4.93 0.11 -8.97
CA PRO A 20 4.32 -1.16 -8.59
C PRO A 20 4.93 -2.33 -9.37
N GLU A 21 4.90 -3.52 -8.77
CA GLU A 21 5.31 -4.75 -9.42
C GLU A 21 4.21 -5.24 -10.36
N THR A 22 4.58 -5.95 -11.43
CA THR A 22 3.62 -6.45 -12.43
C THR A 22 2.53 -7.33 -11.81
N HIS A 23 2.85 -8.06 -10.74
CA HIS A 23 1.92 -8.96 -10.07
C HIS A 23 0.91 -8.24 -9.15
N ASP A 24 1.15 -6.96 -8.80
CA ASP A 24 0.20 -6.19 -7.99
C ASP A 24 -1.09 -5.90 -8.77
N PHE A 25 -1.02 -5.75 -10.10
CA PHE A 25 -2.19 -5.42 -10.92
C PHE A 25 -3.20 -6.57 -11.05
N PRO A 26 -2.80 -7.84 -11.29
CA PRO A 26 -3.72 -8.97 -11.19
C PRO A 26 -4.33 -9.14 -9.78
N ALA A 27 -3.55 -8.93 -8.71
CA ALA A 27 -4.06 -9.00 -7.34
C ALA A 27 -5.11 -7.90 -7.07
N ALA A 28 -4.85 -6.68 -7.55
CA ALA A 28 -5.81 -5.58 -7.50
C ALA A 28 -7.08 -5.89 -8.31
N GLN A 29 -6.95 -6.53 -9.47
CA GLN A 29 -8.11 -6.92 -10.27
C GLN A 29 -8.99 -7.91 -9.51
N ASP A 30 -8.40 -8.99 -9.01
CA ASP A 30 -9.11 -10.05 -8.28
C ASP A 30 -9.93 -9.48 -7.11
N TYR A 31 -9.33 -8.56 -6.33
CA TYR A 31 -10.05 -7.86 -5.28
C TYR A 31 -11.14 -6.91 -5.79
N LEU A 32 -10.88 -6.13 -6.85
CA LEU A 32 -11.85 -5.19 -7.42
C LEU A 32 -13.06 -5.91 -8.03
N GLU A 33 -12.90 -7.14 -8.53
CA GLU A 33 -14.00 -7.98 -9.04
C GLU A 33 -14.98 -8.39 -7.93
N LEU A 34 -14.58 -8.34 -6.66
CA LEU A 34 -15.49 -8.51 -5.52
C LEU A 34 -16.43 -7.31 -5.31
N LEU A 35 -16.04 -6.14 -5.82
CA LEU A 35 -16.74 -4.87 -5.59
C LEU A 35 -17.45 -4.36 -6.85
N PHE A 36 -17.00 -4.78 -8.02
CA PHE A 36 -17.45 -4.29 -9.32
C PHE A 36 -17.54 -5.43 -10.32
N GLU A 37 -18.43 -5.28 -11.31
CA GLU A 37 -18.49 -6.20 -12.44
C GLU A 37 -17.10 -6.36 -13.12
N PRO A 38 -16.76 -7.58 -13.60
CA PRO A 38 -15.42 -7.87 -14.12
C PRO A 38 -14.88 -6.88 -15.16
N ASP A 39 -15.73 -6.44 -16.08
CA ASP A 39 -15.35 -5.44 -17.09
C ASP A 39 -15.01 -4.07 -16.50
N LYS A 40 -15.67 -3.67 -15.41
CA LYS A 40 -15.40 -2.42 -14.71
C LYS A 40 -14.09 -2.53 -13.92
N ALA A 41 -13.87 -3.64 -13.20
CA ALA A 41 -12.64 -3.92 -12.47
C ALA A 41 -11.42 -3.93 -13.42
N ARG A 42 -11.50 -4.64 -14.54
CA ARG A 42 -10.46 -4.65 -15.59
C ARG A 42 -10.15 -3.24 -16.09
N LYS A 43 -11.16 -2.43 -16.41
CA LYS A 43 -10.96 -1.03 -16.85
C LYS A 43 -10.27 -0.17 -15.78
N MET A 44 -10.58 -0.37 -14.50
CA MET A 44 -9.90 0.33 -13.40
C MET A 44 -8.43 -0.06 -13.32
N VAL A 45 -8.11 -1.35 -13.45
CA VAL A 45 -6.73 -1.85 -13.42
C VAL A 45 -5.91 -1.36 -14.61
N GLU A 46 -6.48 -1.29 -15.80
CA GLU A 46 -5.79 -0.67 -16.95
C GLU A 46 -5.50 0.81 -16.72
N LYS A 47 -6.41 1.55 -16.08
CA LYS A 47 -6.13 2.94 -15.65
C LYS A 47 -5.02 2.98 -14.61
N LEU A 48 -4.99 2.05 -13.65
CA LEU A 48 -3.91 1.95 -12.65
C LEU A 48 -2.55 1.67 -13.31
N LYS A 49 -2.50 0.84 -14.36
CA LYS A 49 -1.27 0.57 -15.12
C LYS A 49 -0.74 1.81 -15.84
N ALA A 50 -1.63 2.68 -16.31
CA ALA A 50 -1.27 3.92 -17.00
C ALA A 50 -1.02 5.11 -16.06
N ALA A 51 -1.56 5.08 -14.84
CA ALA A 51 -1.46 6.19 -13.89
C ALA A 51 0.00 6.41 -13.44
N PRO A 52 0.44 7.67 -13.27
CA PRO A 52 1.74 7.97 -12.70
C PRO A 52 1.77 7.60 -11.22
N THR A 53 2.94 7.20 -10.72
CA THR A 53 3.14 7.01 -9.29
C THR A 53 3.24 8.37 -8.59
N ILE A 54 2.35 8.60 -7.63
CA ILE A 54 2.31 9.78 -6.78
C ILE A 54 2.59 9.40 -5.33
N THR A 55 2.72 10.38 -4.44
CA THR A 55 2.96 10.15 -3.01
C THR A 55 1.83 10.70 -2.16
N LYS A 56 1.42 9.93 -1.14
CA LYS A 56 0.47 10.34 -0.08
C LYS A 56 0.95 9.84 1.29
N LYS A 57 0.47 10.43 2.38
CA LYS A 57 0.82 10.01 3.74
C LYS A 57 0.06 8.76 4.17
N SER A 58 0.70 7.86 4.92
CA SER A 58 0.09 6.64 5.45
C SER A 58 -1.21 6.90 6.20
N LYS A 59 -1.22 7.88 7.12
CA LYS A 59 -2.41 8.22 7.91
C LYS A 59 -3.59 8.73 7.09
N ASP A 60 -3.31 9.47 6.02
CA ASP A 60 -4.37 10.02 5.17
C ASP A 60 -4.98 8.95 4.27
N ILE A 61 -4.16 8.02 3.76
CA ILE A 61 -4.66 6.87 2.99
C ILE A 61 -5.54 5.99 3.87
N LEU A 62 -5.08 5.64 5.09
CA LEU A 62 -5.84 4.80 6.00
C LEU A 62 -7.16 5.48 6.45
N ARG A 63 -7.11 6.78 6.77
CA ARG A 63 -8.30 7.55 7.13
C ARG A 63 -9.30 7.65 5.98
N ALA A 64 -8.83 7.81 4.74
CA ALA A 64 -9.68 7.89 3.56
C ALA A 64 -10.30 6.52 3.19
N SER A 65 -9.62 5.41 3.47
CA SER A 65 -10.15 4.07 3.20
C SER A 65 -11.11 3.55 4.25
N LYS A 66 -11.13 4.15 5.44
CA LYS A 66 -11.91 3.73 6.62
C LYS A 66 -11.63 2.29 7.08
N LEU A 67 -10.55 1.68 6.59
CA LEU A 67 -10.09 0.38 7.07
C LEU A 67 -9.42 0.54 8.43
N ALA A 68 -9.52 -0.50 9.25
CA ALA A 68 -8.79 -0.55 10.51
C ALA A 68 -7.27 -0.64 10.24
N LEU A 69 -6.45 -0.20 11.20
CA LEU A 69 -5.03 -0.55 11.16
C LEU A 69 -4.88 -2.02 11.57
N LEU A 70 -4.37 -2.87 10.68
CA LEU A 70 -4.06 -4.26 11.05
C LEU A 70 -3.00 -4.29 12.17
N PRO A 71 -3.09 -5.20 13.15
CA PRO A 71 -2.09 -5.30 14.21
C PRO A 71 -0.68 -5.56 13.69
N GLU A 72 0.33 -5.03 14.38
CA GLU A 72 1.76 -5.28 14.08
C GLU A 72 2.12 -6.78 14.12
N THR A 73 1.35 -7.57 14.88
CA THR A 73 1.49 -9.03 15.00
C THR A 73 0.90 -9.81 13.83
N ASN A 74 0.14 -9.18 12.94
CA ASN A 74 -0.35 -9.82 11.72
C ASN A 74 0.85 -10.34 10.89
N ILE A 75 0.77 -11.58 10.41
CA ILE A 75 1.89 -12.27 9.78
C ILE A 75 2.47 -11.48 8.59
N HIS A 76 1.61 -10.91 7.74
CA HIS A 76 2.03 -10.15 6.56
C HIS A 76 2.55 -8.76 6.90
N VAL A 77 2.00 -8.10 7.93
CA VAL A 77 2.54 -6.83 8.43
C VAL A 77 3.95 -7.05 8.98
N LYS A 78 4.12 -8.07 9.83
CA LYS A 78 5.41 -8.47 10.40
C LYS A 78 6.44 -8.84 9.34
N GLU A 79 6.03 -9.55 8.29
CA GLU A 79 6.90 -9.86 7.16
C GLU A 79 7.35 -8.62 6.39
N ASN A 80 6.46 -7.66 6.15
CA ASN A 80 6.81 -6.41 5.50
C ASN A 80 7.76 -5.57 6.37
N LEU A 81 7.55 -5.52 7.70
CA LEU A 81 8.50 -4.88 8.62
C LEU A 81 9.89 -5.52 8.53
N LYS A 82 9.96 -6.86 8.56
CA LYS A 82 11.23 -7.60 8.37
C LYS A 82 11.88 -7.34 7.01
N LYS A 83 11.10 -7.13 5.95
CA LYS A 83 11.65 -6.75 4.63
C LYS A 83 12.33 -5.39 4.74
N VAL A 84 11.67 -4.41 5.34
CA VAL A 84 12.22 -3.05 5.55
C VAL A 84 13.48 -3.07 6.41
N GLU A 85 13.49 -3.83 7.51
CA GLU A 85 14.68 -4.01 8.37
C GLU A 85 15.87 -4.59 7.61
N LYS A 86 15.61 -5.42 6.59
CA LYS A 86 16.62 -6.01 5.71
C LYS A 86 16.93 -5.15 4.48
N ASN A 87 16.53 -3.87 4.48
CA ASN A 87 16.64 -2.95 3.35
C ASN A 87 16.01 -3.47 2.04
N LYS A 88 15.03 -4.37 2.15
CA LYS A 88 14.24 -4.83 1.01
C LYS A 88 13.05 -3.90 0.82
N LYS A 89 12.93 -3.37 -0.39
CA LYS A 89 11.89 -2.42 -0.73
C LYS A 89 10.53 -3.10 -0.88
N LEU A 90 9.49 -2.37 -0.47
CA LEU A 90 8.10 -2.72 -0.65
C LEU A 90 7.59 -2.12 -1.96
N SER A 91 6.72 -2.85 -2.66
CA SER A 91 6.03 -2.32 -3.82
C SER A 91 5.05 -1.20 -3.43
N PRO A 92 4.95 -0.09 -4.20
CA PRO A 92 3.87 0.89 -4.11
C PRO A 92 2.48 0.26 -4.01
N ILE A 93 1.52 1.02 -3.49
CA ILE A 93 0.14 0.53 -3.32
C ILE A 93 -0.78 1.01 -4.45
N LEU A 94 -1.87 0.27 -4.69
CA LEU A 94 -2.84 0.57 -5.74
C LEU A 94 -4.16 1.03 -5.11
N LEU A 95 -4.65 2.19 -5.54
CA LEU A 95 -5.77 2.88 -4.94
C LEU A 95 -6.83 3.24 -5.98
N VAL A 96 -8.10 3.05 -5.64
CA VAL A 96 -9.24 3.45 -6.48
C VAL A 96 -10.15 4.35 -5.66
N ARG A 97 -10.57 5.49 -6.22
CA ARG A 97 -11.65 6.29 -5.63
C ARG A 97 -12.97 5.53 -5.79
N GLY A 98 -13.47 4.96 -4.69
CA GLY A 98 -14.81 4.43 -4.62
C GLY A 98 -15.86 5.53 -4.40
N ASP A 99 -17.12 5.14 -4.46
CA ASP A 99 -18.25 6.09 -4.32
C ASP A 99 -18.34 6.69 -2.91
N SER A 100 -17.98 5.92 -1.87
CA SER A 100 -18.09 6.31 -0.46
C SER A 100 -16.75 6.41 0.29
N GLU A 101 -15.72 5.73 -0.19
CA GLU A 101 -14.39 5.66 0.43
C GLU A 101 -13.30 5.26 -0.56
N LEU A 102 -12.07 5.47 -0.13
CA LEU A 102 -10.90 5.06 -0.90
C LEU A 102 -10.73 3.53 -0.82
N ILE A 103 -10.72 2.88 -1.96
CA ILE A 103 -10.50 1.44 -2.06
C ILE A 103 -8.99 1.20 -2.17
N ILE A 104 -8.43 0.41 -1.26
CA ILE A 104 -7.05 -0.09 -1.39
C ILE A 104 -7.13 -1.38 -2.19
N ALA A 105 -6.92 -1.28 -3.50
CA ALA A 105 -7.04 -2.41 -4.41
C ALA A 105 -5.92 -3.44 -4.21
N ASP A 106 -4.71 -2.97 -3.92
CA ASP A 106 -3.60 -3.81 -3.45
C ASP A 106 -2.69 -3.04 -2.50
N GLY A 107 -2.06 -3.75 -1.57
CA GLY A 107 -1.04 -3.19 -0.68
C GLY A 107 -1.52 -2.77 0.71
N TYR A 108 -2.69 -3.20 1.17
CA TYR A 108 -3.21 -2.90 2.52
C TYR A 108 -2.25 -3.27 3.66
N HIS A 109 -1.64 -4.46 3.62
CA HIS A 109 -0.64 -4.87 4.60
C HIS A 109 0.65 -4.02 4.54
N ARG A 110 1.03 -3.55 3.34
CA ARG A 110 2.19 -2.66 3.14
C ARG A 110 1.91 -1.26 3.71
N LEU A 111 0.69 -0.76 3.54
CA LEU A 111 0.24 0.48 4.18
C LEU A 111 0.27 0.36 5.71
N CYS A 112 -0.26 -0.73 6.27
CA CYS A 112 -0.23 -0.96 7.72
C CYS A 112 1.19 -1.02 8.26
N CYS A 113 2.09 -1.74 7.56
CA CYS A 113 3.52 -1.76 7.85
C CYS A 113 4.11 -0.33 7.87
N SER A 114 3.80 0.49 6.86
CA SER A 114 4.30 1.87 6.79
C SER A 114 3.81 2.73 7.94
N TYR A 115 2.53 2.59 8.33
CA TYR A 115 1.96 3.30 9.47
C TYR A 115 2.71 3.02 10.77
N TYR A 116 3.11 1.76 11.02
CA TYR A 116 3.89 1.40 12.21
C TYR A 116 5.32 1.94 12.23
N LEU A 117 5.93 2.16 11.07
CA LEU A 117 7.22 2.84 10.99
C LEU A 117 7.08 4.32 11.36
N THR A 118 6.08 4.99 10.78
CA THR A 118 5.53 6.26 11.26
C THR A 118 4.26 6.60 10.44
N GLU A 119 3.25 7.17 11.08
CA GLU A 119 2.00 7.56 10.43
C GLU A 119 2.18 8.66 9.35
N ASP A 120 3.25 9.44 9.45
CA ASP A 120 3.60 10.54 8.54
C ASP A 120 4.47 10.10 7.36
N LEU A 121 4.83 8.82 7.27
CA LEU A 121 5.61 8.31 6.14
C LEU A 121 4.85 8.51 4.84
N GLU A 122 5.62 8.93 3.85
CA GLU A 122 5.20 8.99 2.48
C GLU A 122 5.14 7.59 1.86
N VAL A 123 4.03 7.32 1.18
CA VAL A 123 3.73 6.07 0.49
C VAL A 123 3.55 6.36 -0.99
N PRO A 124 4.38 5.80 -1.88
CA PRO A 124 4.12 5.83 -3.30
C PRO A 124 2.88 4.98 -3.62
N CYS A 125 2.02 5.52 -4.45
CA CYS A 125 0.77 4.89 -4.85
C CYS A 125 0.38 5.30 -6.27
N ARG A 126 -0.40 4.43 -6.92
CA ARG A 126 -1.15 4.81 -8.11
C ARG A 126 -2.62 4.93 -7.76
N LEU A 127 -3.24 6.03 -8.17
CA LEU A 127 -4.58 6.42 -7.77
C LEU A 127 -5.41 6.80 -8.99
N VAL A 128 -6.54 6.11 -9.17
CA VAL A 128 -7.53 6.39 -10.24
C VAL A 128 -8.85 6.81 -9.64
#